data_AF-A0A8R7PWN6-F1
#
_entry.id   AF-A0A8R7PWN6-F1
#
_cell.length_a   1.000
_cell.length_b   1.000
_cell.length_c   1.000
_cell.angle_alpha   90.00
_cell.angle_beta   90.00
_cell.angle_gamma   90.00
#
_symmetry.space_group_name_H-M   'P 1'
#
loop_
_entity.id
_entity.type
_entity.pdbx_description
1 polymer ?
#
loop_
_entity_poly.entity_id
_entity_poly.type
_entity_poly.pdbx_seq_one_letter_code
_entity_poly.pdbx_strand_id
1 'polypeptide(L)'
;MAAPGAPPAEVPSYFLCPISLQLMRDPVTLPTGISYDRAAISRWLAASAAPAACSASQRTCPVTRQPLEPELQLTPNHTLRRLIGSWVASVSPGSDVEGEVAALRPVRRDELASLLSDAAAAQVGALRKLGELVAECEDTRAMLESQDGVFDALSRVLTGASACSTAREEAVGVLASLRIPEQELVRVVSRHGNLAESLTAVLRSSNLQSRAQAVRLVRSLADVSVPAWVIGLNQELLAEVIRVVRDRVSTRATKAALHALSALCPYGRNRVKIVGAGAVPALVELLLDEPERRVCELALAVLDRLCTCAEGRAELVAHAAGVAVVGKKVLRVSDAASERAVRVLRSVARHAATPAVLQEMAHAGVVGKLCLALRSELCGVKTKEKAHEVLKLHSRIWRSSPCLSPKFLALYPS
;
A
#
# COMPACT_ATOMS: atom_id res chain seq x y z
N MET A 1 43.91 -38.57 -28.58
CA MET A 1 42.50 -38.50 -29.01
C MET A 1 41.76 -37.64 -28.01
N ALA A 2 41.46 -36.39 -28.37
CA ALA A 2 40.59 -35.53 -27.56
C ALA A 2 39.16 -36.08 -27.63
N ALA A 3 38.47 -36.12 -26.48
CA ALA A 3 37.05 -36.45 -26.45
C ALA A 3 36.26 -35.46 -27.33
N PRO A 4 35.24 -35.90 -28.08
CA PRO A 4 34.42 -34.98 -28.86
C PRO A 4 33.77 -33.98 -27.90
N GLY A 5 34.01 -32.69 -28.13
CA GLY A 5 33.37 -31.61 -27.38
C GLY A 5 31.86 -31.77 -27.46
N ALA A 6 31.19 -31.74 -26.31
CA ALA A 6 29.73 -31.76 -26.25
C ALA A 6 29.17 -30.61 -27.11
N PRO A 7 28.09 -30.83 -27.88
CA PRO A 7 27.48 -29.78 -28.68
C PRO A 7 27.07 -28.60 -27.77
N PRO A 8 27.09 -27.35 -28.27
CA PRO A 8 26.61 -26.21 -27.52
C PRO A 8 25.17 -26.48 -27.07
N ALA A 9 24.89 -26.30 -25.78
CA ALA A 9 23.61 -26.63 -25.19
C ALA A 9 22.55 -25.63 -25.68
N GLU A 10 21.89 -25.89 -26.82
CA GLU A 10 20.78 -25.06 -27.30
C GLU A 10 19.62 -25.05 -26.30
N VAL A 11 19.01 -23.88 -26.09
CA VAL A 11 17.85 -23.73 -25.21
C VAL A 11 16.68 -24.52 -25.80
N PRO A 12 16.10 -25.50 -25.07
CA PRO A 12 14.92 -26.19 -25.55
C PRO A 12 13.77 -25.22 -25.81
N SER A 13 13.16 -25.30 -26.99
CA SER A 13 12.14 -24.34 -27.46
C SER A 13 10.92 -24.26 -26.54
N TYR A 14 10.56 -25.35 -25.87
CA TYR A 14 9.46 -25.40 -24.89
C TYR A 14 9.77 -24.68 -23.56
N PHE A 15 11.01 -24.22 -23.35
CA PHE A 15 11.36 -23.32 -22.25
C PHE A 15 11.29 -21.84 -22.63
N LEU A 16 11.17 -21.52 -23.92
CA LEU A 16 11.07 -20.15 -24.40
C LEU A 16 9.63 -19.64 -24.34
N CYS A 17 9.47 -18.39 -23.93
CA CYS A 17 8.17 -17.72 -23.97
C CYS A 17 7.78 -17.45 -25.43
N PRO A 18 6.59 -17.86 -25.89
CA PRO A 18 6.16 -17.62 -27.28
C PRO A 18 6.03 -16.14 -27.68
N ILE A 19 5.99 -15.22 -26.70
CA ILE A 19 5.89 -13.76 -26.96
C ILE A 19 7.28 -13.14 -27.09
N SER A 20 8.15 -13.36 -26.09
CA SER A 20 9.47 -12.72 -26.04
C SER A 20 10.56 -13.53 -26.72
N LEU A 21 10.31 -14.81 -27.00
CA LEU A 21 11.29 -15.79 -27.46
C LEU A 21 12.50 -15.95 -26.51
N GLN A 22 12.33 -15.52 -25.25
CA GLN A 22 13.33 -15.64 -24.18
C GLN A 22 12.95 -16.74 -23.21
N LEU A 23 13.95 -17.29 -22.51
CA LEU A 23 13.76 -18.30 -21.47
C LEU A 23 12.74 -17.81 -20.40
N MET A 24 11.71 -18.62 -20.12
CA MET A 24 10.67 -18.26 -19.16
C MET A 24 11.24 -18.24 -17.74
N ARG A 25 11.16 -17.09 -17.06
CA ARG A 25 11.60 -16.95 -15.65
C ARG A 25 10.49 -17.36 -14.69
N ASP A 26 9.28 -16.89 -14.97
CA ASP A 26 8.09 -17.24 -14.21
C ASP A 26 6.99 -17.76 -15.15
N PRO A 27 7.05 -19.05 -15.54
CA PRO A 27 6.11 -19.61 -16.49
C PRO A 27 4.69 -19.68 -15.90
N VAL A 28 3.74 -19.13 -16.64
CA VAL A 28 2.29 -19.17 -16.34
C VAL A 28 1.53 -19.74 -17.53
N THR A 29 0.54 -20.58 -17.25
CA THR A 29 -0.28 -21.26 -18.25
C THR A 29 -1.64 -20.58 -18.38
N LEU A 30 -2.04 -20.27 -19.61
CA LEU A 30 -3.41 -19.85 -19.91
C LEU A 30 -4.36 -21.05 -19.97
N PRO A 31 -5.69 -20.86 -19.90
CA PRO A 31 -6.66 -21.96 -20.08
C PRO A 31 -6.50 -22.70 -21.41
N THR A 32 -5.90 -22.05 -22.41
CA THR A 32 -5.56 -22.64 -23.71
C THR A 32 -4.40 -23.65 -23.64
N GLY A 33 -3.82 -23.89 -22.45
CA GLY A 33 -2.73 -24.84 -22.22
C GLY A 33 -1.34 -24.33 -22.56
N ILE A 34 -1.18 -23.10 -23.05
CA ILE A 34 0.11 -22.54 -23.46
C ILE A 34 0.75 -21.77 -22.30
N SER A 35 2.03 -22.04 -22.06
CA SER A 35 2.83 -21.35 -21.05
C SER A 35 3.57 -20.14 -21.64
N TYR A 36 3.61 -19.05 -20.87
CA TYR A 36 4.31 -17.82 -21.19
C TYR A 36 5.08 -17.34 -19.97
N ASP A 37 6.08 -16.48 -20.16
CA ASP A 37 6.63 -15.72 -19.04
C ASP A 37 5.59 -14.71 -18.51
N ARG A 38 5.40 -14.65 -17.18
CA ARG A 38 4.38 -13.79 -16.55
C ARG A 38 4.49 -12.34 -17.00
N ALA A 39 5.69 -11.78 -17.08
CA ALA A 39 5.88 -10.37 -17.42
C ALA A 39 5.52 -10.09 -18.88
N ALA A 40 5.80 -11.03 -19.79
CA ALA A 40 5.45 -10.91 -21.20
C ALA A 40 3.93 -10.99 -21.42
N ILE A 41 3.27 -12.01 -20.86
CA ILE A 41 1.82 -12.17 -21.04
C ILE A 41 1.02 -11.07 -20.32
N SER A 42 1.47 -10.61 -19.16
CA SER A 42 0.79 -9.51 -18.43
C SER A 42 0.80 -8.21 -19.24
N ARG A 43 1.93 -7.89 -19.90
CA ARG A 43 2.03 -6.72 -20.80
C ARG A 43 1.13 -6.86 -22.01
N TRP A 44 1.08 -8.04 -22.63
CA TRP A 44 0.19 -8.32 -23.75
C TRP A 44 -1.28 -8.08 -23.38
N LEU A 45 -1.72 -8.66 -22.25
CA LEU A 45 -3.11 -8.51 -21.77
C LEU A 45 -3.44 -7.07 -21.40
N ALA A 46 -2.49 -6.31 -20.85
CA ALA A 46 -2.66 -4.90 -20.55
C ALA A 46 -2.79 -4.04 -21.82
N ALA A 47 -1.96 -4.29 -22.83
CA ALA A 47 -2.02 -3.58 -24.12
C ALA A 47 -3.35 -3.83 -24.85
N SER A 48 -3.88 -5.05 -24.77
CA SER A 48 -5.19 -5.41 -25.35
C SER A 48 -6.41 -4.79 -24.63
N ALA A 49 -6.20 -4.11 -23.49
CA ALA A 49 -7.26 -3.49 -22.68
C ALA A 49 -7.39 -1.96 -22.85
N ALA A 50 -6.60 -1.34 -23.74
CA ALA A 50 -6.65 0.10 -24.01
C ALA A 50 -7.90 0.49 -24.83
N PRO A 51 -8.50 1.68 -24.61
CA PRO A 51 -9.75 2.08 -25.26
C PRO A 51 -9.50 2.51 -26.72
N ALA A 52 -9.62 1.57 -27.66
CA ALA A 52 -9.81 1.92 -29.06
C ALA A 52 -11.30 2.19 -29.31
N ALA A 53 -11.61 3.37 -29.85
CA ALA A 53 -12.95 3.95 -29.98
C ALA A 53 -13.93 3.21 -30.93
N CYS A 54 -13.64 1.99 -31.38
CA CYS A 54 -14.53 1.20 -32.24
C CYS A 54 -14.25 -0.30 -32.05
N SER A 55 -15.28 -1.05 -31.64
CA SER A 55 -15.33 -2.51 -31.39
C SER A 55 -14.57 -3.03 -30.16
N ALA A 56 -15.20 -3.93 -29.41
CA ALA A 56 -14.71 -4.46 -28.14
C ALA A 56 -13.32 -5.11 -28.28
N SER A 57 -12.29 -4.48 -27.73
CA SER A 57 -10.95 -5.06 -27.62
C SER A 57 -10.96 -6.19 -26.58
N GLN A 58 -11.31 -7.39 -27.02
CA GLN A 58 -11.36 -8.59 -26.19
C GLN A 58 -9.94 -9.13 -25.98
N ARG A 59 -9.59 -9.49 -24.74
CA ARG A 59 -8.31 -10.14 -24.43
C ARG A 59 -8.24 -11.48 -25.17
N THR A 60 -7.15 -11.74 -25.87
CA THR A 60 -6.95 -13.01 -26.60
C THR A 60 -5.62 -13.66 -26.24
N CYS A 61 -5.58 -14.98 -26.30
CA CYS A 61 -4.33 -15.74 -26.24
C CYS A 61 -3.43 -15.38 -27.44
N PRO A 62 -2.15 -15.02 -27.22
CA PRO A 62 -1.25 -14.60 -28.31
C PRO A 62 -1.10 -15.64 -29.43
N VAL A 63 -1.03 -16.93 -29.06
CA VAL A 63 -0.79 -18.01 -30.02
C VAL A 63 -2.09 -18.56 -30.60
N THR A 64 -3.07 -18.93 -29.76
CA THR A 64 -4.31 -19.56 -30.25
C THR A 64 -5.35 -18.56 -30.74
N ARG A 65 -5.18 -17.27 -30.44
CA ARG A 65 -6.14 -16.19 -30.70
C ARG A 65 -7.53 -16.41 -30.08
N GLN A 66 -7.66 -17.37 -29.18
CA GLN A 66 -8.91 -17.63 -28.47
C GLN A 66 -9.21 -16.49 -27.47
N PRO A 67 -10.48 -16.07 -27.35
CA PRO A 67 -10.89 -15.07 -26.37
C PRO A 67 -10.69 -15.58 -24.95
N LEU A 68 -10.21 -14.70 -24.07
CA LEU A 68 -9.96 -14.96 -22.67
C LEU A 68 -11.00 -14.25 -21.80
N GLU A 69 -11.30 -14.82 -20.64
CA GLU A 69 -12.23 -14.22 -19.69
C GLU A 69 -11.70 -12.86 -19.17
N PRO A 70 -12.59 -11.87 -18.91
CA PRO A 70 -12.19 -10.55 -18.41
C PRO A 70 -11.42 -10.62 -17.09
N GLU A 71 -11.74 -11.60 -16.24
CA GLU A 71 -11.21 -11.78 -14.89
C GLU A 71 -10.15 -12.90 -14.80
N LEU A 72 -9.54 -13.27 -15.94
CA LEU A 72 -8.59 -14.37 -16.01
C LEU A 72 -7.45 -14.22 -14.98
N GLN A 73 -7.30 -15.23 -14.13
CA GLN A 73 -6.12 -15.42 -13.29
C GLN A 73 -5.11 -16.32 -14.00
N LEU A 74 -3.86 -15.86 -14.07
CA LEU A 74 -2.75 -16.61 -14.67
C LEU A 74 -2.36 -17.77 -13.76
N THR A 75 -2.51 -19.01 -14.24
CA THR A 75 -2.15 -20.22 -13.49
C THR A 75 -0.63 -20.41 -13.49
N PRO A 76 0.06 -20.39 -12.34
CA PRO A 76 1.50 -20.66 -12.29
C PRO A 76 1.85 -22.10 -12.75
N ASN A 77 2.90 -22.25 -13.56
CA ASN A 77 3.39 -23.56 -14.00
C ASN A 77 4.66 -23.95 -13.23
N HIS A 78 4.48 -24.40 -11.99
CA HIS A 78 5.59 -24.79 -11.12
C HIS A 78 6.42 -25.96 -11.68
N THR A 79 5.79 -26.88 -12.41
CA THR A 79 6.48 -28.01 -13.05
C THR A 79 7.46 -27.51 -14.11
N LEU A 80 7.00 -26.65 -15.03
CA LEU A 80 7.85 -26.10 -16.08
C LEU A 80 8.97 -25.23 -15.48
N ARG A 81 8.67 -24.44 -14.46
CA ARG A 81 9.67 -23.65 -13.72
C ARG A 81 10.77 -24.54 -13.13
N ARG A 82 10.42 -25.68 -12.53
CA ARG A 82 11.40 -26.65 -12.00
C ARG A 82 12.23 -27.31 -13.11
N LEU A 83 11.62 -27.65 -14.25
CA LEU A 83 12.32 -28.24 -15.39
C LEU A 83 13.33 -27.26 -15.99
N ILE A 84 12.93 -26.00 -16.17
CA ILE A 84 13.81 -24.92 -16.62
C ILE A 84 14.98 -24.77 -15.65
N GLY A 85 14.71 -24.68 -14.34
CA GLY A 85 15.75 -24.58 -13.32
C GLY A 85 16.73 -25.76 -13.33
N SER A 86 16.24 -26.99 -13.48
CA SER A 86 17.08 -28.19 -13.59
C SER A 86 17.96 -28.18 -14.83
N TRP A 87 17.42 -27.73 -15.97
CA TRP A 87 18.18 -27.61 -17.21
C TRP A 87 19.24 -26.52 -17.10
N VAL A 88 18.89 -25.34 -16.60
CA VAL A 88 19.82 -24.23 -16.33
C VAL A 88 20.99 -24.67 -15.42
N ALA A 89 20.72 -25.47 -14.38
CA ALA A 89 21.75 -25.99 -13.50
C ALA A 89 22.68 -27.02 -14.17
N SER A 90 22.23 -27.68 -15.26
CA SER A 90 23.02 -28.64 -16.02
C SER A 90 23.92 -28.01 -17.09
N VAL A 91 23.75 -26.72 -17.38
CA VAL A 91 24.52 -26.00 -18.40
C VAL A 91 25.91 -25.65 -17.87
N SER A 92 26.95 -26.18 -18.54
CA SER A 92 28.36 -25.96 -18.19
C SER A 92 28.77 -24.49 -18.30
N PRO A 93 29.66 -24.00 -17.41
CA PRO A 93 30.28 -22.68 -17.55
C PRO A 93 31.12 -22.61 -18.83
N GLY A 94 30.99 -21.51 -19.59
CA GLY A 94 31.65 -21.26 -20.88
C GLY A 94 30.83 -21.58 -22.13
N SER A 95 29.54 -21.89 -22.02
CA SER A 95 28.66 -22.10 -23.18
C SER A 95 28.14 -20.76 -23.74
N ASP A 96 27.84 -20.71 -25.05
CA ASP A 96 27.29 -19.51 -25.72
C ASP A 96 25.97 -19.02 -25.09
N VAL A 97 25.28 -19.88 -24.35
CA VAL A 97 24.00 -19.60 -23.69
C VAL A 97 24.17 -19.12 -22.25
N GLU A 98 25.42 -19.08 -21.73
CA GLU A 98 25.72 -18.74 -20.34
C GLU A 98 25.21 -17.34 -19.96
N GLY A 99 25.22 -16.37 -20.87
CA GLY A 99 24.71 -15.02 -20.58
C GLY A 99 23.22 -14.98 -20.21
N GLU A 100 22.36 -15.71 -20.94
CA GLU A 100 20.92 -15.77 -20.67
C GLU A 100 20.57 -16.76 -19.55
N VAL A 101 21.37 -17.83 -19.41
CA VAL A 101 21.17 -18.93 -18.46
C VAL A 101 21.71 -18.59 -17.06
N ALA A 102 22.80 -17.82 -16.95
CA ALA A 102 23.39 -17.42 -15.67
C ALA A 102 22.43 -16.58 -14.84
N ALA A 103 21.64 -15.71 -15.48
CA ALA A 103 20.61 -14.90 -14.82
C ALA A 103 19.47 -15.75 -14.21
N LEU A 104 19.34 -17.02 -14.63
CA LEU A 104 18.31 -17.94 -14.18
C LEU A 104 18.83 -19.06 -13.27
N ARG A 105 20.15 -19.12 -13.03
CA ARG A 105 20.73 -20.10 -12.12
C ARG A 105 20.15 -19.88 -10.72
N PRO A 106 19.57 -20.92 -10.09
CA PRO A 106 19.08 -20.80 -8.72
C PRO A 106 20.22 -20.34 -7.80
N VAL A 107 20.00 -19.26 -7.06
CA VAL A 107 20.98 -18.75 -6.09
C VAL A 107 21.26 -19.85 -5.07
N ARG A 108 22.52 -20.26 -4.98
CA ARG A 108 22.95 -21.30 -4.04
C ARG A 108 22.91 -20.78 -2.60
N ARG A 109 22.78 -21.68 -1.62
CA ARG A 109 22.77 -21.31 -0.18
C ARG A 109 24.02 -20.55 0.22
N ASP A 110 25.18 -21.00 -0.25
CA ASP A 110 26.46 -20.40 0.11
C ASP A 110 26.63 -19.00 -0.52
N GLU A 111 26.13 -18.81 -1.76
CA GLU A 111 26.12 -17.50 -2.40
C GLU A 111 25.20 -16.54 -1.64
N LEU A 112 23.99 -16.97 -1.28
CA LEU A 112 23.07 -16.15 -0.49
C LEU A 112 23.64 -15.79 0.88
N ALA A 113 24.31 -16.73 1.55
CA ALA A 113 24.97 -16.49 2.84
C ALA A 113 26.12 -15.49 2.71
N SER A 114 26.93 -15.59 1.65
CA SER A 114 28.00 -14.61 1.38
C SER A 114 27.44 -13.21 1.12
N LEU A 115 26.39 -13.11 0.30
CA LEU A 115 25.71 -11.85 0.01
C LEU A 115 25.07 -11.25 1.27
N LEU A 116 24.50 -12.08 2.14
CA LEU A 116 23.93 -11.64 3.41
C LEU A 116 25.02 -11.11 4.36
N SER A 117 26.18 -11.76 4.42
CA SER A 117 27.32 -11.29 5.20
C SER A 117 27.80 -9.91 4.71
N ASP A 118 27.96 -9.74 3.40
CA ASP A 118 28.36 -8.47 2.80
C ASP A 118 27.29 -7.38 3.01
N ALA A 119 26.01 -7.75 2.90
CA ALA A 119 24.90 -6.86 3.20
C ALA A 119 24.86 -6.45 4.67
N ALA A 120 25.13 -7.37 5.60
CA ALA A 120 25.23 -7.10 7.03
C ALA A 120 26.41 -6.17 7.37
N ALA A 121 27.45 -6.15 6.53
CA ALA A 121 28.53 -5.17 6.57
C ALA A 121 28.17 -3.82 5.89
N ALA A 122 26.87 -3.60 5.61
CA ALA A 122 26.32 -2.40 4.97
C ALA A 122 26.86 -2.13 3.54
N GLN A 123 27.31 -3.17 2.82
CA GLN A 123 27.72 -3.03 1.43
C GLN A 123 26.51 -2.80 0.52
N VAL A 124 26.45 -1.62 -0.10
CA VAL A 124 25.34 -1.20 -0.97
C VAL A 124 25.13 -2.15 -2.16
N GLY A 125 26.22 -2.63 -2.78
CA GLY A 125 26.13 -3.56 -3.92
C GLY A 125 25.47 -4.90 -3.54
N ALA A 126 25.81 -5.43 -2.36
CA ALA A 126 25.21 -6.67 -1.85
C ALA A 126 23.73 -6.48 -1.50
N LEU A 127 23.38 -5.38 -0.81
CA LEU A 127 22.00 -5.05 -0.48
C LEU A 127 21.12 -4.89 -1.72
N ARG A 128 21.63 -4.21 -2.76
CA ARG A 128 20.93 -4.05 -4.02
C ARG A 128 20.70 -5.39 -4.72
N LYS A 129 21.76 -6.21 -4.86
CA LYS A 129 21.65 -7.55 -5.47
C LYS A 129 20.67 -8.43 -4.70
N LEU A 130 20.68 -8.39 -3.37
CA LEU A 130 19.68 -9.10 -2.55
C LEU A 130 18.26 -8.59 -2.82
N GLY A 131 18.06 -7.27 -2.92
CA GLY A 131 16.77 -6.67 -3.23
C GLY A 131 16.21 -7.12 -4.58
N GLU A 132 17.05 -7.14 -5.61
CA GLU A 132 16.71 -7.64 -6.95
C GLU A 132 16.32 -9.12 -6.92
N LEU A 133 17.13 -9.96 -6.29
CA LEU A 133 16.87 -11.40 -6.17
C LEU A 133 15.57 -11.71 -5.41
N VAL A 134 15.31 -11.00 -4.32
CA VAL A 134 14.08 -11.13 -3.52
C VAL A 134 12.86 -10.66 -4.30
N ALA A 135 13.00 -9.65 -5.16
CA ALA A 135 11.90 -9.15 -5.99
C ALA A 135 11.56 -10.13 -7.13
N GLU A 136 12.56 -10.79 -7.72
CA GLU A 136 12.39 -11.66 -8.89
C GLU A 136 12.01 -13.11 -8.54
N CYS A 137 12.51 -13.66 -7.43
CA CYS A 137 12.41 -15.09 -7.12
C CYS A 137 11.77 -15.38 -5.76
N GLU A 138 10.56 -15.97 -5.76
CA GLU A 138 9.90 -16.45 -4.52
C GLU A 138 10.74 -17.50 -3.77
N ASP A 139 11.43 -18.39 -4.48
CA ASP A 139 12.25 -19.45 -3.85
C ASP A 139 13.45 -18.84 -3.11
N THR A 140 14.11 -17.84 -3.71
CA THR A 140 15.21 -17.11 -3.07
C THR A 140 14.72 -16.31 -1.87
N ARG A 141 13.53 -15.70 -1.99
CA ARG A 141 12.89 -15.00 -0.87
C ARG A 141 12.59 -15.95 0.29
N ALA A 142 11.94 -17.08 0.03
CA ALA A 142 11.61 -18.07 1.05
C ALA A 142 12.88 -18.63 1.71
N MET A 143 13.95 -18.82 0.92
CA MET A 143 15.24 -19.26 1.46
C MET A 143 15.88 -18.21 2.36
N LEU A 144 15.80 -16.92 2.00
CA LEU A 144 16.29 -15.83 2.84
C LEU A 144 15.45 -15.66 4.11
N GLU A 145 14.12 -15.80 4.02
CA GLU A 145 13.20 -15.77 5.16
C GLU A 145 13.44 -16.92 6.14
N SER A 146 13.93 -18.07 5.66
CA SER A 146 14.28 -19.24 6.49
C SER A 146 15.63 -19.13 7.21
N GLN A 147 16.45 -18.14 6.87
CA GLN A 147 17.76 -17.94 7.49
C GLN A 147 17.62 -17.21 8.83
N ASP A 148 18.18 -17.80 9.88
CA ASP A 148 18.15 -17.21 11.21
C ASP A 148 18.91 -15.89 11.24
N GLY A 149 18.29 -14.86 11.83
CA GLY A 149 18.92 -13.57 12.06
C GLY A 149 18.99 -12.62 10.85
N VAL A 150 18.40 -12.96 9.70
CA VAL A 150 18.31 -12.06 8.53
C VAL A 150 17.67 -10.72 8.88
N PHE A 151 16.52 -10.76 9.55
CA PHE A 151 15.79 -9.54 9.91
C PHE A 151 16.59 -8.67 10.88
N ASP A 152 17.27 -9.28 11.84
CA ASP A 152 18.15 -8.61 12.79
C ASP A 152 19.37 -7.99 12.09
N ALA A 153 19.99 -8.71 11.15
CA ALA A 153 21.14 -8.22 10.38
C ALA A 153 20.79 -7.01 9.52
N LEU A 154 19.69 -7.07 8.76
CA LEU A 154 19.23 -5.94 7.96
C LEU A 154 18.76 -4.77 8.84
N SER A 155 18.16 -5.06 9.99
CA SER A 155 17.78 -4.02 10.96
C SER A 155 19.00 -3.33 11.56
N ARG A 156 20.09 -4.06 11.85
CA ARG A 156 21.38 -3.50 12.26
C ARG A 156 22.00 -2.58 11.22
N VAL A 157 21.85 -2.88 9.93
CA VAL A 157 22.31 -1.99 8.85
C VAL A 157 21.48 -0.71 8.84
N LEU A 158 20.16 -0.83 8.99
CA LEU A 158 19.26 0.32 9.05
C LEU A 158 19.58 1.23 10.24
N THR A 159 19.82 0.64 11.42
CA THR A 159 20.08 1.37 12.67
C THR A 159 21.55 1.70 12.94
N GLY A 160 22.47 1.13 12.16
CA GLY A 160 23.90 1.32 12.34
C GLY A 160 24.32 2.76 12.10
N ALA A 161 25.11 3.33 13.03
CA ALA A 161 25.62 4.69 12.89
C ALA A 161 26.55 4.85 11.68
N SER A 162 27.29 3.79 11.33
CA SER A 162 28.26 3.77 10.23
C SER A 162 27.65 3.58 8.83
N ALA A 163 26.39 3.16 8.73
CA ALA A 163 25.74 2.95 7.44
C ALA A 163 25.46 4.30 6.75
N CYS A 164 25.81 4.40 5.46
CA CYS A 164 25.44 5.56 4.65
C CYS A 164 23.93 5.57 4.33
N SER A 165 23.41 6.71 3.85
CA SER A 165 21.99 6.84 3.50
C SER A 165 21.54 5.80 2.47
N THR A 166 22.35 5.54 1.44
CA THR A 166 22.04 4.55 0.40
C THR A 166 21.97 3.13 0.96
N ALA A 167 22.86 2.75 1.87
CA ALA A 167 22.80 1.43 2.50
C ALA A 167 21.52 1.26 3.33
N ARG A 168 21.10 2.30 4.06
CA ARG A 168 19.82 2.27 4.81
C ARG A 168 18.61 2.15 3.88
N GLU A 169 18.61 2.89 2.77
CA GLU A 169 17.54 2.83 1.77
C GLU A 169 17.41 1.43 1.15
N GLU A 170 18.52 0.83 0.72
CA GLU A 170 18.53 -0.52 0.14
C GLU A 170 18.12 -1.57 1.19
N ALA A 171 18.60 -1.45 2.43
CA ALA A 171 18.21 -2.35 3.52
C ALA A 171 16.70 -2.29 3.81
N VAL A 172 16.11 -1.09 3.80
CA VAL A 172 14.65 -0.91 3.89
C VAL A 172 13.93 -1.54 2.71
N GLY A 173 14.47 -1.42 1.50
CA GLY A 173 13.93 -2.05 0.29
C GLY A 173 13.87 -3.58 0.40
N VAL A 174 14.94 -4.20 0.87
CA VAL A 174 15.00 -5.65 1.12
C VAL A 174 13.98 -6.02 2.19
N LEU A 175 14.03 -5.41 3.38
CA LEU A 175 13.11 -5.69 4.49
C LEU A 175 11.64 -5.55 4.09
N ALA A 176 11.28 -4.51 3.33
CA ALA A 176 9.90 -4.27 2.90
C ALA A 176 9.36 -5.28 1.87
N SER A 177 10.28 -6.04 1.25
CA SER A 177 10.01 -7.09 0.27
C SER A 177 9.90 -8.48 0.91
N LEU A 178 10.39 -8.64 2.14
CA LEU A 178 10.29 -9.89 2.91
C LEU A 178 8.97 -9.99 3.68
N ARG A 179 8.50 -11.22 3.89
CA ARG A 179 7.39 -11.56 4.80
C ARG A 179 7.95 -11.75 6.19
N ILE A 180 8.02 -10.65 6.94
CA ILE A 180 8.53 -10.67 8.31
C ILE A 180 7.43 -11.22 9.25
N PRO A 181 7.63 -12.36 9.92
CA PRO A 181 6.64 -12.87 10.88
C PRO A 181 6.54 -11.94 12.10
N GLU A 182 5.37 -11.88 12.73
CA GLU A 182 5.10 -10.95 13.84
C GLU A 182 6.10 -11.09 15.00
N GLN A 183 6.52 -12.32 15.30
CA GLN A 183 7.51 -12.59 16.35
C GLN A 183 8.87 -11.94 16.06
N GLU A 184 9.29 -11.90 14.78
CA GLU A 184 10.53 -11.24 14.37
C GLU A 184 10.39 -9.72 14.41
N LEU A 185 9.23 -9.17 14.05
CA LEU A 185 8.95 -7.73 14.20
C LEU A 185 9.05 -7.29 15.67
N VAL A 186 8.50 -8.08 16.60
CA VAL A 186 8.62 -7.84 18.05
C VAL A 186 10.09 -7.86 18.48
N ARG A 187 10.88 -8.84 18.02
CA ARG A 187 12.31 -8.96 18.34
C ARG A 187 13.10 -7.77 17.82
N VAL A 188 12.87 -7.37 16.57
CA VAL A 188 13.54 -6.23 15.93
C VAL A 188 13.27 -4.93 16.69
N VAL A 189 12.00 -4.64 17.01
CA VAL A 189 11.62 -3.44 17.78
C VAL A 189 12.28 -3.44 19.16
N SER A 190 12.38 -4.59 19.81
CA SER A 190 12.93 -4.69 21.17
C SER A 190 14.45 -4.51 21.19
N ARG A 191 15.15 -4.90 20.11
CA ARG A 191 16.62 -4.82 20.01
C ARG A 191 17.11 -3.49 19.45
N HIS A 192 16.34 -2.87 18.56
CA HIS A 192 16.76 -1.71 17.77
C HIS A 192 15.99 -0.44 18.19
N GLY A 193 16.43 0.19 19.29
CA GLY A 193 15.73 1.35 19.86
C GLY A 193 15.65 2.58 18.95
N ASN A 194 16.62 2.77 18.06
CA ASN A 194 16.70 3.88 17.09
C ASN A 194 16.06 3.56 15.72
N LEU A 195 15.25 2.49 15.64
CA LEU A 195 14.57 2.10 14.42
C LEU A 195 13.65 3.21 13.88
N ALA A 196 12.92 3.90 14.77
CA ALA A 196 12.04 5.00 14.38
C ALA A 196 12.79 6.18 13.76
N GLU A 197 13.93 6.55 14.33
CA GLU A 197 14.80 7.63 13.83
C GLU A 197 15.40 7.26 12.48
N SER A 198 15.83 6.01 12.33
CA SER A 198 16.42 5.48 11.09
C SER A 198 15.39 5.45 9.95
N LEU A 199 14.16 5.00 10.23
CA LEU A 199 13.05 5.06 9.28
C LEU A 199 12.65 6.51 8.93
N THR A 200 12.73 7.43 9.90
CA THR A 200 12.50 8.86 9.66
C THR A 200 13.52 9.41 8.67
N ALA A 201 14.80 9.06 8.83
CA ALA A 201 15.86 9.47 7.91
C ALA A 201 15.63 8.95 6.48
N VAL A 202 15.19 7.69 6.33
CA VAL A 202 14.85 7.11 5.02
C VAL A 202 13.62 7.78 4.40
N LEU A 203 12.60 8.12 5.19
CA LEU A 203 11.41 8.82 4.68
C LEU A 203 11.70 10.27 4.25
N ARG A 204 12.76 10.88 4.77
CA ARG A 204 13.28 12.19 4.35
C ARG A 204 14.10 12.15 3.05
N SER A 205 14.44 10.96 2.55
CA SER A 205 15.18 10.82 1.29
C SER A 205 14.40 11.43 0.13
N SER A 206 15.12 11.89 -0.91
CA SER A 206 14.51 12.33 -2.17
C SER A 206 13.96 11.15 -2.99
N ASN A 207 14.35 9.92 -2.65
CA ASN A 207 13.98 8.71 -3.37
C ASN A 207 12.56 8.25 -3.01
N LEU A 208 11.61 8.50 -3.91
CA LEU A 208 10.21 8.11 -3.77
C LEU A 208 10.02 6.61 -3.52
N GLN A 209 10.86 5.75 -4.11
CA GLN A 209 10.78 4.31 -3.90
C GLN A 209 11.20 3.95 -2.48
N SER A 210 12.32 4.48 -1.99
CA SER A 210 12.79 4.28 -0.62
C SER A 210 11.74 4.74 0.41
N ARG A 211 11.11 5.90 0.17
CA ARG A 211 10.00 6.40 0.98
C ARG A 211 8.81 5.44 0.99
N ALA A 212 8.43 4.91 -0.17
CA ALA A 212 7.33 3.95 -0.29
C ALA A 212 7.62 2.64 0.48
N GLN A 213 8.85 2.14 0.42
CA GLN A 213 9.27 0.94 1.15
C GLN A 213 9.35 1.18 2.66
N ALA A 214 9.88 2.34 3.08
CA ALA A 214 9.92 2.71 4.49
C ALA A 214 8.52 2.78 5.11
N VAL A 215 7.56 3.40 4.42
CA VAL A 215 6.17 3.48 4.92
C VAL A 215 5.50 2.11 4.99
N ARG A 216 5.86 1.16 4.12
CA ARG A 216 5.37 -0.23 4.19
C ARG A 216 5.89 -0.93 5.45
N LEU A 217 7.16 -0.74 5.80
CA LEU A 217 7.71 -1.25 7.06
C LEU A 217 7.04 -0.61 8.28
N VAL A 218 6.87 0.71 8.27
CA VAL A 218 6.15 1.42 9.35
C VAL A 218 4.74 0.87 9.53
N ARG A 219 4.03 0.57 8.44
CA ARG A 219 2.73 -0.11 8.49
C ARG A 219 2.83 -1.48 9.17
N SER A 220 3.74 -2.34 8.71
CA SER A 220 3.89 -3.69 9.29
C SER A 220 4.20 -3.63 10.79
N LEU A 221 5.03 -2.67 11.22
CA LEU A 221 5.34 -2.44 12.63
C LEU A 221 4.13 -1.92 13.43
N ALA A 222 3.32 -1.06 12.82
CA ALA A 222 2.10 -0.53 13.43
C ALA A 222 1.02 -1.61 13.62
N ASP A 223 0.92 -2.58 12.68
CA ASP A 223 -0.07 -3.66 12.74
C ASP A 223 0.16 -4.57 13.96
N VAL A 224 1.42 -4.85 14.33
CA VAL A 224 1.78 -5.71 15.49
C VAL A 224 1.57 -5.02 16.84
N SER A 225 1.43 -3.68 16.85
CA SER A 225 1.07 -2.92 18.06
C SER A 225 2.02 -3.12 19.26
N VAL A 226 3.33 -3.31 19.00
CA VAL A 226 4.34 -3.52 20.05
C VAL A 226 4.42 -2.30 20.98
N PRO A 227 4.30 -2.43 22.31
CA PRO A 227 4.30 -1.29 23.23
C PRO A 227 5.53 -0.38 23.09
N ALA A 228 6.74 -0.96 22.97
CA ALA A 228 7.98 -0.20 22.79
C ALA A 228 7.95 0.67 21.52
N TRP A 229 7.44 0.13 20.40
CA TRP A 229 7.23 0.87 19.16
C TRP A 229 6.19 1.98 19.38
N VAL A 230 4.99 1.61 19.84
CA VAL A 230 3.87 2.54 20.00
C VAL A 230 4.20 3.71 20.92
N ILE A 231 4.93 3.46 22.02
CA ILE A 231 5.35 4.48 22.99
C ILE A 231 6.52 5.31 22.45
N GLY A 232 7.49 4.66 21.78
CA GLY A 232 8.71 5.27 21.26
C GLY A 232 8.50 6.11 19.99
N LEU A 233 7.32 6.12 19.39
CA LEU A 233 7.01 6.94 18.22
C LEU A 233 7.17 8.43 18.50
N ASN A 234 8.09 9.08 17.79
CA ASN A 234 8.28 10.52 17.80
C ASN A 234 7.36 11.22 16.79
N GLN A 235 7.17 12.52 16.96
CA GLN A 235 6.32 13.32 16.06
C GLN A 235 6.94 13.47 14.67
N GLU A 236 8.28 13.40 14.57
CA GLU A 236 9.00 13.49 13.31
C GLU A 236 8.66 12.35 12.35
N LEU A 237 8.71 11.09 12.79
CA LEU A 237 8.35 9.95 11.96
C LEU A 237 6.91 10.07 11.45
N LEU A 238 5.99 10.47 12.34
CA LEU A 238 4.59 10.65 11.99
C LEU A 238 4.41 11.76 10.95
N ALA A 239 5.13 12.88 11.09
CA ALA A 239 5.14 13.96 10.11
C ALA A 239 5.65 13.49 8.73
N GLU A 240 6.67 12.63 8.71
CA GLU A 240 7.18 12.04 7.47
C GLU A 240 6.19 11.07 6.81
N VAL A 241 5.49 10.25 7.60
CA VAL A 241 4.39 9.38 7.10
C VAL A 241 3.26 10.23 6.52
N ILE A 242 2.90 11.33 7.17
CA ILE A 242 1.90 12.28 6.67
C ILE A 242 2.40 12.98 5.39
N ARG A 243 3.70 13.28 5.29
CA ARG A 243 4.30 13.81 4.06
C ARG A 243 4.18 12.83 2.89
N VAL A 244 4.30 11.52 3.11
CA VAL A 244 4.04 10.52 2.06
C VAL A 244 2.59 10.59 1.55
N VAL A 245 1.63 10.86 2.44
CA VAL A 245 0.21 11.08 2.05
C VAL A 245 0.06 12.36 1.24
N ARG A 246 0.68 13.46 1.69
CA ARG A 246 0.63 14.77 1.03
C ARG A 246 1.24 14.75 -0.36
N ASP A 247 2.40 14.13 -0.49
CA ASP A 247 3.17 14.09 -1.75
C ASP A 247 2.59 13.07 -2.74
N ARG A 248 1.62 12.24 -2.33
CA ARG A 248 1.01 11.19 -3.14
C ARG A 248 2.04 10.29 -3.86
N VAL A 249 3.12 9.93 -3.15
CA VAL A 249 4.29 9.18 -3.66
C VAL A 249 3.92 8.03 -4.58
N SER A 250 2.94 7.22 -4.15
CA SER A 250 2.20 6.29 -5.00
C SER A 250 0.90 5.92 -4.30
N THR A 251 -0.08 5.40 -5.05
CA THR A 251 -1.31 4.84 -4.49
C THR A 251 -1.01 3.80 -3.40
N ARG A 252 -0.04 2.92 -3.64
CA ARG A 252 0.31 1.83 -2.70
C ARG A 252 0.95 2.37 -1.43
N ALA A 253 1.85 3.34 -1.54
CA ALA A 253 2.46 4.03 -0.40
C ALA A 253 1.43 4.82 0.40
N THR A 254 0.53 5.56 -0.27
CA THR A 254 -0.54 6.33 0.37
C THR A 254 -1.46 5.42 1.18
N LYS A 255 -1.91 4.29 0.61
CA LYS A 255 -2.68 3.30 1.36
C LYS A 255 -1.91 2.74 2.55
N ALA A 256 -0.63 2.43 2.39
CA ALA A 256 0.19 1.92 3.48
C ALA A 256 0.34 2.94 4.62
N ALA A 257 0.58 4.21 4.30
CA ALA A 257 0.62 5.31 5.25
C ALA A 257 -0.71 5.46 6.00
N LEU A 258 -1.85 5.46 5.28
CA LEU A 258 -3.18 5.55 5.90
C LEU A 258 -3.49 4.35 6.82
N HIS A 259 -3.08 3.14 6.43
CA HIS A 259 -3.18 1.96 7.29
C HIS A 259 -2.35 2.11 8.56
N ALA A 260 -1.09 2.55 8.44
CA ALA A 260 -0.22 2.80 9.58
C ALA A 260 -0.84 3.85 10.54
N LEU A 261 -1.29 4.98 10.01
CA LEU A 261 -1.96 6.02 10.81
C LEU A 261 -3.22 5.47 11.49
N SER A 262 -4.04 4.68 10.80
CA SER A 262 -5.24 4.06 11.37
C SER A 262 -4.92 3.09 12.51
N ALA A 263 -3.81 2.34 12.42
CA ALA A 263 -3.38 1.41 13.48
C ALA A 263 -2.81 2.16 14.70
N LEU A 264 -2.22 3.34 14.51
CA LEU A 264 -1.61 4.15 15.57
C LEU A 264 -2.60 5.09 16.29
N CYS A 265 -3.69 5.49 15.62
CA CYS A 265 -4.70 6.40 16.18
C CYS A 265 -5.44 5.93 17.46
N PRO A 266 -5.69 4.63 17.71
CA PRO A 266 -6.32 4.18 18.96
C PRO A 266 -5.58 4.66 20.21
N TYR A 267 -4.25 4.78 20.15
CA TYR A 267 -3.42 5.25 21.25
C TYR A 267 -3.50 6.78 21.40
N GLY A 268 -4.09 7.25 22.51
CA GLY A 268 -4.39 8.67 22.72
C GLY A 268 -3.19 9.62 22.53
N ARG A 269 -2.02 9.25 23.07
CA ARG A 269 -0.78 10.05 22.90
C ARG A 269 -0.36 10.17 21.43
N ASN A 270 -0.44 9.07 20.67
CA ASN A 270 -0.10 9.07 19.25
C ASN A 270 -1.13 9.83 18.44
N ARG A 271 -2.41 9.73 18.79
CA ARG A 271 -3.48 10.51 18.16
C ARG A 271 -3.20 12.01 18.19
N VAL A 272 -2.85 12.55 19.36
CA VAL A 272 -2.52 13.98 19.50
C VAL A 272 -1.27 14.34 18.69
N LYS A 273 -0.22 13.50 18.72
CA LYS A 273 0.99 13.71 17.90
C LYS A 273 0.68 13.69 16.39
N ILE A 274 -0.19 12.79 15.92
CA ILE A 274 -0.62 12.69 14.52
C ILE A 274 -1.37 13.97 14.10
N VAL A 275 -2.27 14.48 14.95
CA VAL A 275 -2.96 15.76 14.71
C VAL A 275 -1.94 16.90 14.65
N GLY A 276 -1.06 17.02 15.65
CA GLY A 276 -0.03 18.06 15.73
C GLY A 276 1.03 18.01 14.62
N ALA A 277 1.18 16.86 13.95
CA ALA A 277 2.02 16.70 12.77
C ALA A 277 1.32 17.13 11.46
N GLY A 278 0.09 17.66 11.53
CA GLY A 278 -0.65 18.19 10.38
C GLY A 278 -1.41 17.12 9.58
N ALA A 279 -1.83 16.03 10.22
CA ALA A 279 -2.57 14.95 9.54
C ALA A 279 -3.94 15.41 9.02
N VAL A 280 -4.68 16.22 9.80
CA VAL A 280 -6.05 16.61 9.43
C VAL A 280 -6.07 17.44 8.14
N PRO A 281 -5.28 18.53 7.99
CA PRO A 281 -5.18 19.25 6.72
C PRO A 281 -4.78 18.33 5.55
N ALA A 282 -3.76 17.48 5.74
CA ALA A 282 -3.31 16.58 4.68
C ALA A 282 -4.39 15.58 4.21
N LEU A 283 -5.25 15.11 5.13
CA LEU A 283 -6.34 14.20 4.80
C LEU A 283 -7.52 14.93 4.12
N VAL A 284 -7.78 16.18 4.48
CA VAL A 284 -8.80 17.00 3.81
C VAL A 284 -8.39 17.28 2.36
N GLU A 285 -7.14 17.72 2.15
CA GLU A 285 -6.57 17.94 0.82
C GLU A 285 -6.53 16.64 -0.01
N LEU A 286 -6.16 15.51 0.62
CA LEU A 286 -6.25 14.21 -0.03
C LEU A 286 -7.68 13.95 -0.55
N LEU A 287 -8.69 14.11 0.30
CA LEU A 287 -10.09 13.84 -0.02
C LEU A 287 -10.69 14.79 -1.05
N LEU A 288 -10.17 16.02 -1.21
CA LEU A 288 -10.64 16.96 -2.23
C LEU A 288 -10.47 16.39 -3.64
N ASP A 289 -9.26 15.92 -3.93
CA ASP A 289 -8.87 15.55 -5.30
C ASP A 289 -8.82 14.05 -5.56
N GLU A 290 -8.85 13.20 -4.52
CA GLU A 290 -8.65 11.75 -4.69
C GLU A 290 -9.86 11.06 -5.37
N PRO A 291 -9.67 10.47 -6.57
CA PRO A 291 -10.71 9.69 -7.24
C PRO A 291 -10.80 8.25 -6.70
N GLU A 292 -9.73 7.71 -6.10
CA GLU A 292 -9.73 6.31 -5.71
C GLU A 292 -10.58 6.04 -4.46
N ARG A 293 -11.63 5.23 -4.64
CA ARG A 293 -12.58 4.85 -3.59
C ARG A 293 -11.90 4.33 -2.33
N ARG A 294 -10.94 3.42 -2.48
CA ARG A 294 -10.28 2.78 -1.32
C ARG A 294 -9.43 3.76 -0.52
N VAL A 295 -8.77 4.71 -1.17
CA VAL A 295 -7.99 5.74 -0.49
C VAL A 295 -8.92 6.67 0.30
N CYS A 296 -10.05 7.07 -0.30
CA CYS A 296 -11.07 7.87 0.40
C CYS A 296 -11.63 7.15 1.64
N GLU A 297 -11.90 5.84 1.56
CA GLU A 297 -12.38 5.05 2.69
C GLU A 297 -11.39 5.05 3.86
N LEU A 298 -10.10 4.86 3.56
CA LEU A 298 -9.04 4.84 4.55
C LEU A 298 -8.82 6.23 5.16
N ALA A 299 -8.81 7.28 4.34
CA ALA A 299 -8.66 8.66 4.80
C ALA A 299 -9.80 9.07 5.75
N LEU A 300 -11.05 8.75 5.41
CA LEU A 300 -12.20 8.96 6.29
C LEU A 300 -12.12 8.13 7.57
N ALA A 301 -11.51 6.94 7.52
CA ALA A 301 -11.27 6.14 8.72
C ALA A 301 -10.25 6.76 9.66
N VAL A 302 -9.17 7.33 9.14
CA VAL A 302 -8.22 8.08 9.95
C VAL A 302 -8.89 9.34 10.52
N LEU A 303 -9.60 10.13 9.70
CA LEU A 303 -10.30 11.33 10.16
C LEU A 303 -11.34 11.05 11.27
N ASP A 304 -12.15 9.98 11.14
CA ASP A 304 -13.09 9.56 12.19
C ASP A 304 -12.39 9.30 13.52
N ARG A 305 -11.20 8.67 13.49
CA ARG A 305 -10.40 8.44 14.70
C ARG A 305 -9.81 9.74 15.24
N LEU A 306 -9.26 10.61 14.40
CA LEU A 306 -8.67 11.88 14.83
C LEU A 306 -9.74 12.82 15.45
N CYS A 307 -10.94 12.86 14.89
CA CYS A 307 -12.05 13.69 15.39
C CYS A 307 -12.65 13.20 16.72
N THR A 308 -12.14 12.12 17.31
CA THR A 308 -12.51 11.72 18.67
C THR A 308 -11.84 12.58 19.75
N CYS A 309 -10.73 13.27 19.45
CA CYS A 309 -10.10 14.24 20.36
C CYS A 309 -10.44 15.69 19.98
N ALA A 310 -10.22 16.64 20.90
CA ALA A 310 -10.59 18.04 20.71
C ALA A 310 -9.71 18.72 19.65
N GLU A 311 -8.43 18.43 19.65
CA GLU A 311 -7.42 18.94 18.71
C GLU A 311 -7.77 18.54 17.28
N GLY A 312 -8.12 17.28 17.05
CA GLY A 312 -8.49 16.80 15.72
C GLY A 312 -9.75 17.46 15.17
N ARG A 313 -10.74 17.77 16.04
CA ARG A 313 -11.92 18.55 15.65
C ARG A 313 -11.59 20.01 15.37
N ALA A 314 -10.74 20.62 16.19
CA ALA A 314 -10.32 22.00 16.03
C ALA A 314 -9.61 22.20 14.67
N GLU A 315 -8.67 21.32 14.33
CA GLU A 315 -7.99 21.33 13.03
C GLU A 315 -8.96 21.12 11.85
N LEU A 316 -9.93 20.21 11.99
CA LEU A 316 -10.90 19.96 10.92
C LEU A 316 -11.78 21.18 10.64
N VAL A 317 -12.21 21.86 11.70
CA VAL A 317 -13.05 23.06 11.61
C VAL A 317 -12.23 24.28 11.17
N ALA A 318 -10.97 24.38 11.56
CA ALA A 318 -10.08 25.46 11.14
C ALA A 318 -9.76 25.40 9.63
N HIS A 319 -9.79 24.21 9.04
CA HIS A 319 -9.55 24.02 7.62
C HIS A 319 -10.77 24.46 6.79
N ALA A 320 -10.59 25.42 5.88
CA ALA A 320 -11.67 26.03 5.09
C ALA A 320 -12.55 25.05 4.29
N ALA A 321 -11.99 23.90 3.89
CA ALA A 321 -12.72 22.84 3.20
C ALA A 321 -13.10 21.63 4.08
N GLY A 322 -12.74 21.62 5.37
CA GLY A 322 -12.76 20.42 6.20
C GLY A 322 -14.16 19.81 6.33
N VAL A 323 -15.12 20.59 6.81
CA VAL A 323 -16.51 20.14 7.00
C VAL A 323 -17.18 19.85 5.66
N ALA A 324 -16.98 20.72 4.67
CA ALA A 324 -17.55 20.59 3.33
C ALA A 324 -17.10 19.29 2.63
N VAL A 325 -15.82 18.93 2.71
CA VAL A 325 -15.27 17.72 2.08
C VAL A 325 -15.81 16.45 2.73
N VAL A 326 -15.88 16.42 4.06
CA VAL A 326 -16.47 15.27 4.77
C VAL A 326 -17.94 15.10 4.37
N GLY A 327 -18.71 16.19 4.35
CA GLY A 327 -20.10 16.19 3.88
C GLY A 327 -20.24 15.74 2.42
N LYS A 328 -19.37 16.23 1.53
CA LYS A 328 -19.33 15.87 0.10
C LYS A 328 -19.17 14.36 -0.10
N LYS A 329 -18.42 13.68 0.77
CA LYS A 329 -18.13 12.23 0.65
C LYS A 329 -19.24 11.33 1.19
N VAL A 330 -20.21 11.86 1.97
CA VAL A 330 -21.40 11.12 2.41
C VAL A 330 -22.19 10.64 1.19
N LEU A 331 -22.47 9.33 1.13
CA LEU A 331 -23.15 8.63 0.02
C LEU A 331 -22.42 8.66 -1.33
N ARG A 332 -21.14 9.09 -1.38
CA ARG A 332 -20.38 9.20 -2.65
C ARG A 332 -19.22 8.21 -2.78
N VAL A 333 -18.84 7.53 -1.71
CA VAL A 333 -17.67 6.62 -1.70
C VAL A 333 -18.12 5.18 -1.46
N SER A 334 -18.61 4.89 -0.26
CA SER A 334 -19.14 3.59 0.15
C SER A 334 -19.96 3.72 1.41
N ASP A 335 -20.63 2.64 1.82
CA ASP A 335 -21.45 2.63 3.04
C ASP A 335 -20.57 2.78 4.28
N ALA A 336 -19.43 2.09 4.32
CA ALA A 336 -18.44 2.22 5.38
C ALA A 336 -17.84 3.63 5.44
N ALA A 337 -17.55 4.25 4.28
CA ALA A 337 -17.10 5.64 4.24
C ALA A 337 -18.19 6.61 4.71
N SER A 338 -19.44 6.38 4.32
CA SER A 338 -20.58 7.20 4.72
C SER A 338 -20.82 7.13 6.23
N GLU A 339 -20.72 5.93 6.84
CA GLU A 339 -20.79 5.80 8.29
C GLU A 339 -19.70 6.63 8.98
N ARG A 340 -18.45 6.53 8.52
CA ARG A 340 -17.33 7.27 9.11
C ARG A 340 -17.47 8.78 8.93
N ALA A 341 -17.89 9.23 7.75
CA ALA A 341 -18.17 10.65 7.50
C ALA A 341 -19.29 11.18 8.41
N VAL A 342 -20.40 10.45 8.57
CA VAL A 342 -21.48 10.84 9.50
C VAL A 342 -21.00 10.89 10.95
N ARG A 343 -20.12 9.97 11.37
CA ARG A 343 -19.50 10.00 12.70
C ARG A 343 -18.62 11.23 12.91
N VAL A 344 -17.81 11.61 11.92
CA VAL A 344 -17.00 12.84 11.96
C VAL A 344 -17.91 14.07 12.11
N LEU A 345 -18.92 14.20 11.25
CA LEU A 345 -19.86 15.32 11.29
C LEU A 345 -20.63 15.38 12.62
N ARG A 346 -21.01 14.23 13.17
CA ARG A 346 -21.62 14.14 14.50
C ARG A 346 -20.69 14.60 15.60
N SER A 347 -19.42 14.20 15.55
CA SER A 347 -18.41 14.62 16.53
C SER A 347 -18.24 16.15 16.53
N VAL A 348 -18.17 16.76 15.34
CA VAL A 348 -18.12 18.23 15.17
C VAL A 348 -19.40 18.89 15.68
N ALA A 349 -20.58 18.43 15.23
CA ALA A 349 -21.87 19.02 15.64
C ALA A 349 -22.15 18.90 17.14
N ARG A 350 -21.59 17.89 17.82
CA ARG A 350 -21.77 17.69 19.26
C ARG A 350 -20.76 18.46 20.11
N HIS A 351 -19.52 18.58 19.64
CA HIS A 351 -18.40 19.02 20.49
C HIS A 351 -17.62 20.24 19.97
N ALA A 352 -17.92 20.73 18.77
CA ALA A 352 -17.26 21.87 18.13
C ALA A 352 -18.26 22.78 17.39
N ALA A 353 -19.52 22.78 17.81
CA ALA A 353 -20.61 23.51 17.17
C ALA A 353 -20.63 25.00 17.56
N THR A 354 -19.77 25.79 16.92
CA THR A 354 -19.92 27.25 16.95
C THR A 354 -20.96 27.71 15.93
N PRO A 355 -21.56 28.90 16.07
CA PRO A 355 -22.51 29.42 15.08
C PRO A 355 -21.94 29.44 13.66
N ALA A 356 -20.66 29.80 13.50
CA ALA A 356 -19.96 29.79 12.22
C ALA A 356 -19.90 28.39 11.60
N VAL A 357 -19.51 27.38 12.39
CA VAL A 357 -19.45 25.98 11.93
C VAL A 357 -20.82 25.46 11.51
N LEU A 358 -21.86 25.75 12.29
CA LEU A 358 -23.21 25.29 11.97
C LEU A 358 -23.75 25.95 10.69
N GLN A 359 -23.42 27.22 10.47
CA GLN A 359 -23.74 27.91 9.21
C GLN A 359 -22.94 27.32 8.05
N GLU A 360 -21.65 27.05 8.20
CA GLU A 360 -20.84 26.40 7.17
C GLU A 360 -21.41 25.02 6.80
N MET A 361 -21.75 24.19 7.79
CA MET A 361 -22.42 22.90 7.57
C MET A 361 -23.71 23.05 6.75
N ALA A 362 -24.50 24.09 7.05
CA ALA A 362 -25.74 24.38 6.33
C ALA A 362 -25.49 24.82 4.88
N HIS A 363 -24.49 25.68 4.63
CA HIS A 363 -24.17 26.22 3.31
C HIS A 363 -23.42 25.21 2.42
N ALA A 364 -22.60 24.35 3.02
CA ALA A 364 -21.88 23.29 2.31
C ALA A 364 -22.78 22.08 1.93
N GLY A 365 -24.08 22.14 2.24
CA GLY A 365 -25.04 21.09 1.90
C GLY A 365 -24.94 19.82 2.76
N VAL A 366 -24.21 19.87 3.89
CA VAL A 366 -24.08 18.73 4.82
C VAL A 366 -25.45 18.28 5.32
N VAL A 367 -26.29 19.25 5.65
CA VAL A 367 -27.65 19.02 6.16
C VAL A 367 -28.48 18.20 5.17
N GLY A 368 -28.51 18.59 3.89
CA GLY A 368 -29.21 17.84 2.84
C GLY A 368 -28.64 16.43 2.65
N LYS A 369 -27.31 16.26 2.76
CA LYS A 369 -26.67 14.94 2.71
C LYS A 369 -27.07 14.04 3.87
N LEU A 370 -27.23 14.58 5.08
CA LEU A 370 -27.73 13.83 6.23
C LEU A 370 -29.20 13.40 6.05
N CYS A 371 -30.06 14.29 5.53
CA CYS A 371 -31.44 13.92 5.19
C CYS A 371 -31.49 12.80 4.14
N LEU A 372 -30.63 12.86 3.12
CA LEU A 372 -30.50 11.78 2.14
C LEU A 372 -30.01 10.47 2.76
N ALA A 373 -29.05 10.53 3.69
CA ALA A 373 -28.55 9.35 4.39
C ALA A 373 -29.63 8.65 5.22
N LEU A 374 -30.58 9.40 5.81
CA LEU A 374 -31.74 8.84 6.52
C LEU A 374 -32.64 7.99 5.61
N ARG A 375 -32.82 8.41 4.35
CA ARG A 375 -33.70 7.75 3.38
C ARG A 375 -33.00 6.65 2.60
N SER A 376 -31.69 6.71 2.48
CA SER A 376 -30.91 5.76 1.69
C SER A 376 -31.02 4.34 2.25
N GLU A 377 -31.32 3.37 1.40
CA GLU A 377 -31.30 1.93 1.75
C GLU A 377 -29.88 1.41 1.99
N LEU A 378 -28.88 2.06 1.39
CA LEU A 378 -27.46 1.73 1.54
C LEU A 378 -26.90 2.07 2.92
N CYS A 379 -27.57 2.95 3.68
CA CYS A 379 -27.14 3.29 5.03
C CYS A 379 -27.70 2.30 6.07
N GLY A 380 -26.80 1.66 6.81
CA GLY A 380 -27.17 0.85 7.96
C GLY A 380 -27.88 1.65 9.06
N VAL A 381 -28.65 0.95 9.91
CA VAL A 381 -29.50 1.53 10.96
C VAL A 381 -28.72 2.50 11.87
N LYS A 382 -27.53 2.09 12.34
CA LYS A 382 -26.66 2.92 13.20
C LYS A 382 -26.23 4.24 12.54
N THR A 383 -26.05 4.25 11.22
CA THR A 383 -25.68 5.46 10.48
C THR A 383 -26.87 6.41 10.40
N LYS A 384 -28.07 5.88 10.16
CA LYS A 384 -29.32 6.64 10.15
C LYS A 384 -29.59 7.25 11.53
N GLU A 385 -29.46 6.48 12.61
CA GLU A 385 -29.62 6.99 13.98
C GLU A 385 -28.67 8.15 14.29
N LYS A 386 -27.39 8.03 13.91
CA LYS A 386 -26.40 9.11 14.10
C LYS A 386 -26.74 10.33 13.25
N ALA A 387 -27.15 10.15 11.99
CA ALA A 387 -27.56 11.26 11.13
C ALA A 387 -28.80 11.98 11.69
N HIS A 388 -29.76 11.22 12.23
CA HIS A 388 -30.96 11.73 12.88
C HIS A 388 -30.61 12.53 14.14
N GLU A 389 -29.73 11.98 14.97
CA GLU A 389 -29.23 12.66 16.17
C GLU A 389 -28.57 13.98 15.80
N VAL A 390 -27.70 13.98 14.77
CA VAL A 390 -27.12 15.23 14.27
C VAL A 390 -28.24 16.18 13.98
N LEU A 391 -29.14 15.90 13.02
CA LEU A 391 -30.23 16.77 12.58
C LEU A 391 -31.14 17.30 13.71
N LYS A 392 -31.25 16.58 14.84
CA LYS A 392 -31.96 17.03 16.04
C LYS A 392 -31.20 18.09 16.84
N LEU A 393 -29.88 17.96 17.02
CA LEU A 393 -29.09 18.80 17.93
C LEU A 393 -29.24 20.30 17.64
N HIS A 394 -29.23 20.69 16.36
CA HIS A 394 -29.28 22.11 15.92
C HIS A 394 -30.41 22.38 14.94
N SER A 395 -31.57 21.74 15.15
CA SER A 395 -32.72 21.76 14.23
C SER A 395 -33.17 23.17 13.85
N ARG A 396 -33.15 24.12 14.79
CA ARG A 396 -33.52 25.53 14.56
C ARG A 396 -32.66 26.21 13.50
N ILE A 397 -31.35 25.95 13.53
CA ILE A 397 -30.38 26.56 12.60
C ILE A 397 -30.43 25.85 11.25
N TRP A 398 -30.56 24.53 11.24
CA TRP A 398 -30.50 23.81 9.97
C TRP A 398 -31.80 23.85 9.19
N ARG A 399 -32.97 24.07 9.81
CA ARG A 399 -34.23 24.30 9.08
C ARG A 399 -34.15 25.50 8.14
N SER A 400 -33.28 26.47 8.40
CA SER A 400 -33.00 27.60 7.50
C SER A 400 -31.84 27.34 6.53
N SER A 401 -31.38 26.10 6.37
CA SER A 401 -30.30 25.79 5.43
C SER A 401 -30.74 26.07 3.99
N PRO A 402 -29.93 26.80 3.20
CA PRO A 402 -30.26 27.14 1.81
C PRO A 402 -30.25 25.91 0.90
N CYS A 403 -29.63 24.80 1.32
CA CYS A 403 -29.53 23.58 0.55
C CYS A 403 -30.69 22.59 0.80
N LEU A 404 -31.68 22.96 1.62
CA LEU A 404 -32.84 22.13 1.90
C LEU A 404 -33.97 22.39 0.90
N SER A 405 -34.27 21.39 0.08
CA SER A 405 -35.52 21.38 -0.69
C SER A 405 -36.73 21.21 0.24
N PRO A 406 -37.93 21.68 -0.16
CA PRO A 406 -39.17 21.45 0.61
C PRO A 406 -39.42 19.97 0.96
N LYS A 407 -38.98 19.05 0.10
CA LYS A 407 -39.06 17.59 0.33
C LYS A 407 -38.18 17.13 1.50
N PHE A 408 -37.06 17.79 1.76
CA PHE A 408 -36.19 17.48 2.90
C PHE A 408 -36.67 18.13 4.21
N LEU A 409 -37.37 19.26 4.14
CA LEU A 409 -38.00 19.88 5.33
C LEU A 409 -39.04 18.94 5.97
N ALA A 410 -39.79 18.18 5.17
CA ALA A 410 -40.73 17.16 5.66
C ALA A 410 -40.05 15.98 6.36
N LEU A 411 -38.73 15.81 6.19
CA LEU A 411 -37.94 14.74 6.83
C LEU A 411 -37.26 15.19 8.10
N TYR A 412 -37.44 16.46 8.50
CA TYR A 412 -36.88 16.92 9.76
C TYR A 412 -37.56 16.20 10.92
N PRO A 413 -36.77 15.77 11.92
CA PRO A 413 -37.34 15.36 13.18
C PRO A 413 -38.22 16.49 13.74
N SER A 414 -39.47 16.15 14.04
CA SER A 414 -40.40 16.99 14.78
C SER A 414 -39.87 17.34 16.16
#